data_AF-A0A7C1HNB6-F1
#
_entry.id   AF-A0A7C1HNB6-F1
#
_cell.length_a   1.000
_cell.length_b   1.000
_cell.length_c   1.000
_cell.angle_alpha   90.00
_cell.angle_beta   90.00
_cell.angle_gamma   90.00
#
_symmetry.space_group_name_H-M   'P 1'
#
loop_
_entity.id
_entity.type
_entity.pdbx_description
1 polymer ?
#
loop_
_entity_poly.entity_id
_entity_poly.type
_entity_poly.pdbx_seq_one_letter_code
_entity_poly.pdbx_strand_id
1 'polypeptide(L)'
;MDGVGMKLKSIGRRGFDFRFRRLENAAAGESGAAIVITMLMLALFTMLGIGASAVSIIEVKTAANDKIFKEGFYLAESAAMEAVQRIENTSGEVLSSGSIPWISTRSGTTIDVASSIWNGSNSSCSSMEGNTRYAAVDQGIAAGSSLGMDESRLHSYTVFG
;
A
#
# COMPACT_ATOMS: atom_id res chain seq x y z
N MET A 1 -71.85 78.38 -32.65
CA MET A 1 -71.80 77.62 -33.91
C MET A 1 -70.32 77.38 -34.21
N ASP A 2 -69.65 76.62 -33.35
CA ASP A 2 -69.52 75.14 -33.44
C ASP A 2 -68.39 74.86 -34.44
N GLY A 3 -67.19 74.44 -34.05
CA GLY A 3 -66.93 73.36 -33.10
C GLY A 3 -66.63 72.09 -33.90
N VAL A 4 -65.39 71.92 -34.36
CA VAL A 4 -64.89 70.62 -34.81
C VAL A 4 -63.49 70.41 -34.23
N GLY A 5 -63.47 70.00 -32.97
CA GLY A 5 -62.29 69.41 -32.34
C GLY A 5 -62.03 68.04 -32.97
N MET A 6 -60.85 67.87 -33.57
CA MET A 6 -60.39 66.60 -34.12
C MET A 6 -60.07 65.63 -32.98
N LYS A 7 -61.01 64.74 -32.63
CA LYS A 7 -60.77 63.66 -31.67
C LYS A 7 -59.89 62.58 -32.31
N LEU A 8 -58.61 62.56 -31.96
CA LEU A 8 -57.75 61.40 -32.17
C LEU A 8 -58.29 60.23 -31.32
N LYS A 9 -58.71 59.18 -32.00
CA LYS A 9 -59.22 57.94 -31.42
C LYS A 9 -58.09 57.24 -30.67
N SER A 10 -58.14 57.19 -29.34
CA SER A 10 -57.19 56.39 -28.56
C SER A 10 -57.44 54.91 -28.85
N ILE A 11 -56.41 54.25 -29.41
CA ILE A 11 -56.39 52.81 -29.62
C ILE A 11 -56.20 52.17 -28.25
N GLY A 12 -57.24 51.49 -27.76
CA GLY A 12 -57.19 50.76 -26.51
C GLY A 12 -56.10 49.68 -26.53
N ARG A 13 -55.10 49.81 -25.65
CA ARG A 13 -54.23 48.71 -25.24
C ARG A 13 -55.07 47.74 -24.41
N ARG A 14 -55.80 46.85 -25.08
CA ARG A 14 -56.40 45.68 -24.43
C ARG A 14 -55.34 44.59 -24.29
N GLY A 15 -55.00 44.33 -23.03
CA GLY A 15 -54.82 42.98 -22.49
C GLY A 15 -53.64 42.19 -23.02
N PHE A 16 -52.50 42.32 -22.34
CA PHE A 16 -51.49 41.26 -22.33
C PHE A 16 -50.86 41.15 -20.94
N ASP A 17 -51.68 40.91 -19.91
CA ASP A 17 -51.13 40.74 -18.56
C ASP A 17 -51.95 39.79 -17.67
N PHE A 18 -52.13 38.55 -18.14
CA PHE A 18 -52.79 37.49 -17.36
C PHE A 18 -51.97 36.20 -17.24
N ARG A 19 -50.70 36.19 -17.68
CA ARG A 19 -49.87 34.98 -17.71
C ARG A 19 -48.65 35.01 -16.76
N PHE A 20 -48.19 36.18 -16.30
CA PHE A 20 -47.02 36.25 -15.41
C PHE A 20 -47.33 35.93 -13.95
N ARG A 21 -48.52 36.31 -13.46
CA ARG A 21 -48.89 36.15 -12.05
C ARG A 21 -49.18 34.70 -11.61
N ARG A 22 -49.44 33.80 -12.57
CA ARG A 22 -49.57 32.35 -12.30
C ARG A 22 -48.21 31.65 -12.16
N LEU A 23 -47.16 32.17 -12.80
CA LEU A 23 -45.79 31.65 -12.68
C LEU A 23 -45.14 32.13 -11.37
N GLU A 24 -45.44 33.35 -10.95
CA GLU A 24 -44.97 33.92 -9.69
C GLU A 24 -45.46 33.13 -8.46
N ASN A 25 -46.72 32.68 -8.45
CA ASN A 25 -47.26 31.87 -7.36
C ASN A 25 -46.75 30.41 -7.35
N ALA A 26 -46.40 29.84 -8.51
CA ALA A 26 -45.75 28.54 -8.58
C ALA A 26 -44.31 28.64 -8.04
N ALA A 27 -43.57 29.67 -8.45
CA ALA A 27 -42.21 29.94 -7.96
C ALA A 27 -42.16 30.26 -6.46
N ALA A 28 -43.18 30.93 -5.90
CA ALA A 28 -43.26 31.23 -4.47
C ALA A 28 -43.43 29.98 -3.59
N GLY A 29 -44.20 28.98 -4.05
CA GLY A 29 -44.33 27.68 -3.39
C GLY A 29 -43.14 26.74 -3.65
N GLU A 30 -42.52 26.84 -4.83
CA GLU A 30 -41.34 26.06 -5.23
C GLU A 30 -40.04 26.55 -4.57
N SER A 31 -39.92 27.82 -4.20
CA SER A 31 -38.71 28.40 -3.59
C SER A 31 -38.33 27.71 -2.28
N GLY A 32 -39.31 27.41 -1.41
CA GLY A 32 -39.08 26.65 -0.18
C GLY A 32 -38.73 25.18 -0.43
N ALA A 33 -39.40 24.54 -1.40
CA ALA A 33 -39.12 23.15 -1.77
C ALA A 33 -37.72 23.00 -2.39
N ALA A 34 -37.29 23.97 -3.21
CA ALA A 34 -35.95 24.01 -3.80
C ALA A 34 -34.85 24.09 -2.73
N ILE A 35 -35.06 24.88 -1.67
CA ILE A 35 -34.12 24.96 -0.53
C ILE A 35 -34.01 23.60 0.18
N VAL A 36 -35.13 22.91 0.43
CA VAL A 36 -35.11 21.60 1.09
C VAL A 36 -34.42 20.55 0.22
N ILE A 37 -34.71 20.52 -1.08
CA ILE A 37 -34.09 19.59 -2.04
C ILE A 37 -32.57 19.85 -2.13
N THR A 38 -32.15 21.11 -2.20
CA THR A 38 -30.73 21.46 -2.26
C THR A 38 -29.99 21.13 -0.96
N MET A 39 -30.59 21.34 0.22
CA MET A 39 -30.03 20.88 1.49
C MET A 39 -29.90 19.36 1.55
N LEU A 40 -30.91 18.62 1.07
CA LEU A 40 -30.86 17.16 1.03
C LEU A 40 -29.74 16.69 0.10
N MET A 41 -29.61 17.28 -1.09
CA MET A 41 -28.52 16.98 -2.01
C MET A 41 -27.15 17.31 -1.40
N LEU A 42 -27.01 18.43 -0.71
CA LEU A 42 -25.77 18.81 -0.04
C LEU A 42 -25.40 17.80 1.06
N ALA A 43 -26.39 17.36 1.85
CA ALA A 43 -26.19 16.32 2.87
C ALA A 43 -25.74 14.99 2.25
N LEU A 44 -26.37 14.59 1.14
CA LEU A 44 -25.99 13.38 0.39
C LEU A 44 -24.58 13.48 -0.18
N PHE A 45 -24.23 14.60 -0.81
CA PHE A 45 -22.86 14.83 -1.31
C PHE A 45 -21.84 14.85 -0.18
N THR A 46 -22.18 15.41 0.98
CA THR A 46 -21.29 15.41 2.14
C THR A 46 -21.05 13.99 2.64
N MET A 47 -22.10 13.17 2.74
CA MET A 47 -21.98 11.78 3.16
C MET A 47 -21.16 10.94 2.15
N LEU A 48 -21.40 11.13 0.85
CA LEU A 48 -20.62 10.51 -0.21
C LEU A 48 -19.15 10.98 -0.19
N GLY A 49 -18.92 12.27 0.03
CA GLY A 49 -17.58 12.85 0.11
C GLY A 49 -16.77 12.29 1.29
N ILE A 50 -17.40 12.13 2.46
CA ILE A 50 -16.77 11.49 3.63
C ILE A 50 -16.47 10.03 3.32
N GLY A 51 -17.43 9.30 2.75
CA GLY A 51 -17.24 7.89 2.37
C GLY A 51 -16.10 7.69 1.37
N ALA A 52 -16.09 8.47 0.29
CA ALA A 52 -15.01 8.46 -0.70
C ALA A 52 -13.65 8.80 -0.09
N SER A 53 -13.59 9.83 0.77
CA SER A 53 -12.36 10.21 1.46
C SER A 53 -11.85 9.09 2.37
N ALA A 54 -12.74 8.42 3.10
CA ALA A 54 -12.38 7.31 3.97
C ALA A 54 -11.79 6.13 3.17
N VAL A 55 -12.40 5.78 2.04
CA VAL A 55 -11.89 4.72 1.14
C VAL A 55 -10.50 5.09 0.62
N SER A 56 -10.32 6.30 0.09
CA SER A 56 -9.00 6.74 -0.40
C SER A 56 -7.92 6.71 0.68
N ILE A 57 -8.24 7.09 1.92
CA ILE A 57 -7.30 7.00 3.05
C ILE A 57 -6.90 5.54 3.32
N ILE A 58 -7.86 4.61 3.25
CA ILE A 58 -7.60 3.17 3.47
C ILE A 58 -6.72 2.62 2.35
N GLU A 59 -7.02 2.95 1.10
CA GLU A 59 -6.23 2.52 -0.06
C GLU A 59 -4.78 3.00 0.03
N VAL A 60 -4.57 4.28 0.35
CA VAL A 60 -3.23 4.85 0.52
C VAL A 60 -2.47 4.14 1.64
N LYS A 61 -3.13 3.89 2.78
CA LYS A 61 -2.50 3.15 3.89
C LYS A 61 -2.16 1.71 3.51
N THR A 62 -3.05 1.05 2.78
CA THR A 62 -2.85 -0.33 2.33
C THR A 62 -1.70 -0.40 1.33
N ALA A 63 -1.65 0.52 0.37
CA ALA A 63 -0.58 0.62 -0.61
C ALA A 63 0.77 0.93 0.05
N ALA A 64 0.79 1.82 1.06
CA ALA A 64 1.99 2.12 1.82
C ALA A 64 2.50 0.89 2.59
N ASN A 65 1.60 0.14 3.22
CA ASN A 65 1.95 -1.09 3.92
C ASN A 65 2.48 -2.16 2.96
N ASP A 66 1.83 -2.36 1.82
CA ASP A 66 2.27 -3.31 0.79
C ASP A 66 3.66 -2.95 0.25
N LYS A 67 3.93 -1.65 0.04
CA LYS A 67 5.26 -1.16 -0.35
C LYS A 67 6.32 -1.48 0.70
N ILE A 68 6.08 -1.13 1.97
CA ILE A 68 7.03 -1.38 3.06
C ILE A 68 7.30 -2.88 3.22
N PHE A 69 6.25 -3.70 3.11
CA PHE A 69 6.37 -5.15 3.18
C PHE A 69 7.25 -5.69 2.05
N LYS A 70 7.02 -5.26 0.82
CA LYS A 70 7.83 -5.69 -0.34
C LYS A 70 9.27 -5.23 -0.24
N GLU A 71 9.51 -3.98 0.18
CA GLU A 71 10.86 -3.47 0.41
C GLU A 71 11.60 -4.31 1.46
N GLY A 72 10.95 -4.61 2.59
CA GLY A 72 11.52 -5.48 3.62
C GLY A 72 11.80 -6.90 3.11
N PHE A 73 10.88 -7.47 2.34
CA PHE A 73 11.04 -8.81 1.76
C PHE A 73 12.22 -8.86 0.77
N TYR A 74 12.34 -7.88 -0.13
CA TYR A 74 13.44 -7.84 -1.09
C TYR A 74 14.79 -7.61 -0.42
N LEU A 75 14.83 -6.81 0.65
CA LEU A 75 16.05 -6.63 1.45
C LEU A 75 16.45 -7.94 2.15
N ALA A 76 15.49 -8.62 2.80
CA ALA A 76 15.71 -9.92 3.43
C ALA A 76 16.24 -10.96 2.43
N GLU A 77 15.60 -11.07 1.27
CA GLU A 77 16.05 -11.99 0.20
C GLU A 77 17.45 -11.63 -0.30
N SER A 78 17.73 -10.35 -0.51
CA SER A 78 19.05 -9.87 -0.94
C SER A 78 20.13 -10.21 0.09
N ALA A 79 19.82 -10.07 1.39
CA ALA A 79 20.74 -10.41 2.47
C ALA A 79 20.97 -11.93 2.57
N ALA A 80 19.93 -12.74 2.38
CA ALA A 80 20.09 -14.19 2.28
C ALA A 80 20.96 -14.58 1.07
N MET A 81 20.73 -13.99 -0.10
CA MET A 81 21.55 -14.22 -1.29
C MET A 81 23.01 -13.78 -1.11
N GLU A 82 23.24 -12.66 -0.42
CA GLU A 82 24.58 -12.23 -0.06
C GLU A 82 25.29 -13.28 0.81
N ALA A 83 24.60 -13.87 1.77
CA ALA A 83 25.16 -14.92 2.61
C ALA A 83 25.53 -16.17 1.78
N VAL A 84 24.68 -16.58 0.83
CA VAL A 84 25.00 -17.66 -0.12
C VAL A 84 26.24 -17.32 -0.92
N GLN A 85 26.31 -16.11 -1.49
CA GLN A 85 27.48 -15.68 -2.26
C GLN A 85 28.76 -15.64 -1.41
N ARG A 86 28.67 -15.28 -0.13
CA ARG A 86 29.81 -15.33 0.80
C ARG A 86 30.27 -16.77 1.06
N ILE A 87 29.35 -17.73 1.14
CA ILE A 87 29.70 -19.16 1.24
C ILE A 87 30.41 -19.62 -0.05
N GLU A 88 29.87 -19.28 -1.22
CA GLU A 88 30.45 -19.65 -2.52
C GLU A 88 31.85 -19.07 -2.72
N ASN A 89 32.09 -17.85 -2.24
CA ASN A 89 33.40 -17.19 -2.34
C ASN A 89 34.39 -17.61 -1.23
N THR A 90 33.97 -18.46 -0.28
CA THR A 90 34.86 -18.96 0.77
C THR A 90 35.82 -19.99 0.20
N SER A 91 37.10 -19.95 0.62
CA SER A 91 38.11 -20.88 0.12
C SER A 91 37.82 -22.33 0.54
N GLY A 92 38.19 -23.28 -0.34
CA GLY A 92 37.97 -24.71 -0.09
C GLY A 92 38.63 -25.24 1.19
N GLU A 93 39.75 -24.64 1.62
CA GLU A 93 40.41 -24.97 2.88
C GLU A 93 39.51 -24.67 4.09
N VAL A 94 38.84 -23.51 4.11
CA VAL A 94 37.92 -23.12 5.19
C VAL A 94 36.66 -23.97 5.14
N LEU A 95 36.12 -24.25 3.96
CA LEU A 95 34.97 -25.16 3.79
C LEU A 95 35.30 -26.57 4.31
N SER A 96 36.50 -27.07 4.01
CA SER A 96 36.95 -28.40 4.46
C SER A 96 37.24 -28.48 5.97
N SER A 97 37.51 -27.36 6.61
CA SER A 97 37.72 -27.28 8.07
C SER A 97 36.42 -27.49 8.87
N GLY A 98 35.26 -27.46 8.20
CA GLY A 98 33.95 -27.67 8.83
C GLY A 98 33.48 -26.52 9.72
N SER A 99 34.17 -25.38 9.71
CA SER A 99 33.81 -24.20 10.50
C SER A 99 34.09 -22.92 9.71
N ILE A 100 33.04 -22.17 9.40
CA ILE A 100 33.12 -20.85 8.76
C ILE A 100 32.88 -19.80 9.86
N PRO A 101 33.81 -18.85 10.11
CA PRO A 101 33.79 -18.02 11.33
C PRO A 101 32.52 -17.19 11.59
N TRP A 102 31.76 -16.87 10.55
CA TRP A 102 30.51 -16.08 10.63
C TRP A 102 29.25 -16.95 10.59
N ILE A 103 29.40 -18.26 10.39
CA ILE A 103 28.33 -19.25 10.35
C ILE A 103 28.33 -19.99 11.67
N SER A 104 27.13 -20.17 12.23
CA SER A 104 26.99 -21.01 13.42
C SER A 104 26.88 -22.48 13.00
N THR A 105 27.76 -23.32 13.52
CA THR A 105 27.65 -24.79 13.39
C THR A 105 26.78 -25.29 14.53
N ARG A 106 25.67 -25.98 14.26
CA ARG A 106 24.76 -26.41 15.34
C ARG A 106 24.38 -27.88 15.30
N SER A 107 24.68 -28.57 16.42
CA SER A 107 23.94 -29.74 16.89
C SER A 107 22.57 -29.30 17.42
N GLY A 108 21.50 -29.56 16.65
CA GLY A 108 20.19 -29.84 17.23
C GLY A 108 19.20 -28.70 17.51
N THR A 109 19.07 -27.67 16.67
CA THR A 109 17.80 -26.91 16.65
C THR A 109 17.40 -26.48 15.24
N THR A 110 16.14 -26.68 14.92
CA THR A 110 15.44 -26.01 13.83
C THR A 110 15.54 -24.50 14.04
N ILE A 111 16.23 -23.81 13.14
CA ILE A 111 16.20 -22.35 13.11
C ILE A 111 14.92 -21.97 12.40
N ASP A 112 13.91 -21.71 13.21
CA ASP A 112 12.68 -21.08 12.78
C ASP A 112 12.92 -19.57 12.74
N VAL A 113 12.36 -18.88 11.74
CA VAL A 113 12.33 -17.42 11.67
C VAL A 113 11.70 -16.83 12.94
N ALA A 114 10.81 -17.59 13.62
CA ALA A 114 10.21 -17.23 14.90
C ALA A 114 11.11 -17.45 16.13
N SER A 115 12.31 -18.01 15.98
CA SER A 115 13.20 -18.30 17.10
C SER A 115 13.90 -17.03 17.61
N SER A 116 14.00 -16.86 18.94
CA SER A 116 14.61 -15.70 19.63
C SER A 116 16.14 -15.56 19.44
N ILE A 117 16.68 -16.23 18.44
CA ILE A 117 18.10 -16.44 18.17
C ILE A 117 18.61 -15.44 17.11
N TRP A 118 17.72 -14.70 16.45
CA TRP A 118 18.02 -13.51 15.62
C TRP A 118 18.48 -12.32 16.48
N ASN A 119 19.60 -12.51 17.15
CA ASN A 119 20.27 -11.49 17.92
C ASN A 119 21.61 -11.16 17.25
N GLY A 120 22.21 -10.04 17.65
CA GLY A 120 23.45 -9.55 17.04
C GLY A 120 24.65 -10.47 17.13
N SER A 121 24.56 -11.59 17.85
CA SER A 121 25.61 -12.60 17.99
C SER A 121 25.51 -13.75 17.00
N ASN A 122 24.33 -14.02 16.41
CA ASN A 122 24.11 -15.12 15.45
C ASN A 122 23.68 -14.62 14.06
N SER A 123 23.81 -13.32 13.82
CA SER A 123 23.43 -12.66 12.57
C SER A 123 24.51 -11.68 12.15
N SER A 124 24.73 -11.55 10.85
CA SER A 124 25.63 -10.56 10.27
C SER A 124 24.82 -9.51 9.51
N CYS A 125 25.30 -8.28 9.49
CA CYS A 125 24.69 -7.21 8.70
C CYS A 125 24.97 -7.45 7.20
N SER A 126 23.95 -7.20 6.38
CA SER A 126 24.08 -7.13 4.93
C SER A 126 24.92 -5.92 4.52
N SER A 127 25.65 -6.05 3.41
CA SER A 127 26.33 -4.92 2.77
C SER A 127 25.36 -4.02 1.98
N MET A 128 24.15 -4.50 1.70
CA MET A 128 23.10 -3.77 0.97
C MET A 128 22.49 -2.66 1.84
N GLU A 129 22.23 -2.95 3.12
CA GLU A 129 21.62 -2.03 4.07
C GLU A 129 21.96 -2.45 5.51
N GLY A 130 22.40 -1.51 6.36
CA GLY A 130 22.97 -1.82 7.67
C GLY A 130 21.99 -2.38 8.70
N ASN A 131 20.68 -2.20 8.47
CA ASN A 131 19.63 -2.70 9.34
C ASN A 131 19.05 -4.05 8.86
N THR A 132 19.40 -4.47 7.66
CA THR A 132 19.07 -5.80 7.13
C THR A 132 20.15 -6.79 7.55
N ARG A 133 19.73 -7.97 8.03
CA ARG A 133 20.62 -8.97 8.62
C ARG A 133 20.35 -10.32 8.01
N TYR A 134 21.39 -11.14 7.90
CA TYR A 134 21.27 -12.52 7.48
C TYR A 134 21.95 -13.44 8.48
N ALA A 135 21.55 -14.70 8.48
CA ALA A 135 22.15 -15.76 9.27
C ALA A 135 22.29 -17.02 8.40
N ALA A 136 23.40 -17.72 8.55
CA ALA A 136 23.60 -19.01 7.90
C ALA A 136 24.08 -20.03 8.93
N VAL A 137 23.63 -21.27 8.74
CA VAL A 137 23.89 -22.39 9.64
C VAL A 137 24.31 -23.63 8.87
N ASP A 138 25.37 -24.26 9.35
CA ASP A 138 25.87 -25.52 8.83
C ASP A 138 25.07 -26.68 9.44
N GLN A 139 24.40 -27.46 8.59
CA GLN A 139 23.67 -28.68 8.98
C GLN A 139 24.57 -29.93 9.00
N GLY A 140 25.85 -29.79 8.67
CA GLY A 140 26.81 -30.87 8.59
C GLY A 140 26.78 -31.59 7.23
N ILE A 141 27.28 -32.83 7.24
CA ILE A 141 27.42 -33.65 6.03
C ILE A 141 26.04 -34.01 5.50
N ALA A 142 25.79 -33.72 4.22
CA ALA A 142 24.54 -34.01 3.55
C ALA A 142 24.25 -35.53 3.53
N ALA A 143 22.98 -35.90 3.69
CA ALA A 143 22.55 -37.29 3.67
C ALA A 143 22.91 -37.95 2.33
N GLY A 144 23.61 -39.09 2.38
CA GLY A 144 24.06 -39.83 1.19
C GLY A 144 25.51 -39.56 0.77
N SER A 145 26.24 -38.67 1.46
CA SER A 145 27.68 -38.51 1.27
C SER A 145 28.49 -39.58 2.00
N SER A 146 29.58 -40.00 1.38
CA SER A 146 30.53 -40.98 1.91
C SER A 146 31.29 -40.40 3.11
N LEU A 147 31.41 -41.19 4.19
CA LEU A 147 32.21 -40.83 5.37
C LEU A 147 33.71 -41.15 5.19
N GLY A 148 34.12 -41.54 3.97
CA GLY A 148 35.49 -41.86 3.61
C GLY A 148 36.44 -40.67 3.86
N MET A 149 37.63 -40.96 4.36
CA MET A 149 38.65 -39.98 4.73
C MET A 149 39.34 -39.32 3.51
N ASP A 150 39.08 -39.83 2.30
CA ASP A 150 39.78 -39.45 1.06
C ASP A 150 38.82 -38.92 -0.04
N GLU A 151 37.54 -38.71 0.28
CA GLU A 151 36.53 -38.25 -0.66
C GLU A 151 35.99 -36.86 -0.31
N SER A 152 35.53 -36.13 -1.34
CA SER A 152 34.91 -34.81 -1.17
C SER A 152 33.60 -34.94 -0.38
N ARG A 153 33.49 -34.15 0.69
CA ARG A 153 32.30 -34.12 1.56
C ARG A 153 31.35 -33.03 1.12
N LEU A 154 30.08 -33.38 0.87
CA LEU A 154 29.02 -32.40 0.63
C LEU A 154 28.50 -31.88 1.97
N HIS A 155 28.54 -30.57 2.18
CA HIS A 155 27.94 -29.91 3.34
C HIS A 155 26.60 -29.26 2.94
N SER A 156 25.63 -29.31 3.84
CA SER A 156 24.33 -28.65 3.66
C SER A 156 24.27 -27.41 4.54
N TYR A 157 23.94 -26.28 3.94
CA TYR A 157 23.77 -25.00 4.65
C TYR A 157 22.33 -24.54 4.55
N THR A 158 21.83 -23.91 5.61
CA THR A 158 20.56 -23.17 5.58
C THR A 158 20.82 -21.71 5.86
N VAL A 159 20.24 -20.88 5.00
CA VAL A 159 20.45 -19.43 4.99
C VAL A 159 19.11 -18.75 5.20
N PHE A 160 19.14 -17.66 5.96
CA PHE A 160 18.00 -16.85 6.30
C PHE A 160 18.36 -15.36 6.16
N GLY A 161 17.37 -14.52 5.88
CA GLY A 161 17.49 -13.06 5.82
C GLY A 161 16.22 -12.36 6.31
#